data_AF-A0A9P1HFI9-F1
#
_entry.id   AF-A0A9P1HFI9-F1
#
_cell.length_a   1.000
_cell.length_b   1.000
_cell.length_c   1.000
_cell.angle_alpha   90.00
_cell.angle_beta   90.00
_cell.angle_gamma   90.00
#
_symmetry.space_group_name_H-M   'P 1'
#
loop_
_entity.id
_entity.type
_entity.pdbx_description
1 polymer ?
#
loop_
_entity_poly.entity_id
_entity_poly.type
_entity_poly.pdbx_seq_one_letter_code
_entity_poly.pdbx_strand_id
1 'polypeptide(L)'
;MLCAGRFLGSSRISVVNVRNMHDRSAVPRVVDDREKSSAKTSDAGYVFRYHQNAIDPLPRDPNSKTPVAKPTYKVRDAWSSSQARFGQNDYIDILGDGSLHPAQLQYHTPAWLRGFPGQHKANELIKLIHYRNLYADKLKNNSPRRWHELCKRIKYLSMYHNYNKQDELGRERNLGLWDEKPDYFFKDKSRRSYKDLV
;
A
#
# COMPACT_ATOMS: atom_id res chain seq x y z
N MET A 1 6.40 -35.66 -86.61
CA MET A 1 5.92 -35.55 -85.22
C MET A 1 6.09 -36.91 -84.55
N LEU A 2 7.09 -37.03 -83.67
CA LEU A 2 7.30 -38.17 -82.77
C LEU A 2 7.65 -37.55 -81.41
N CYS A 3 6.80 -37.75 -80.40
CA CYS A 3 7.09 -37.39 -79.01
C CYS A 3 7.13 -38.67 -78.18
N ALA A 4 8.32 -39.01 -77.68
CA ALA A 4 8.55 -39.89 -76.53
C ALA A 4 9.08 -38.97 -75.41
N GLY A 5 8.82 -39.14 -74.12
CA GLY A 5 8.18 -40.19 -73.35
C GLY A 5 8.57 -39.97 -71.88
N ARG A 6 7.99 -40.78 -71.00
CA ARG A 6 8.28 -41.00 -69.57
C ARG A 6 7.58 -40.09 -68.56
N PHE A 7 6.55 -40.66 -67.93
CA PHE A 7 6.35 -40.58 -66.48
C PHE A 7 5.74 -41.90 -66.00
N LEU A 8 6.26 -42.43 -64.88
CA LEU A 8 5.54 -43.02 -63.74
C LEU A 8 6.48 -43.96 -62.97
N GLY A 9 6.83 -43.56 -61.74
CA GLY A 9 7.50 -44.37 -60.74
C GLY A 9 6.85 -44.11 -59.39
N SER A 10 6.24 -45.15 -58.83
CA SER A 10 5.44 -45.19 -57.60
C SER A 10 6.31 -45.15 -56.34
N SER A 11 5.90 -44.40 -55.31
CA SER A 11 6.44 -44.50 -53.94
C SER A 11 5.32 -44.77 -52.94
N ARG A 12 5.57 -45.75 -52.07
CA ARG A 12 4.63 -46.34 -51.10
C ARG A 12 4.54 -45.49 -49.82
N ILE A 13 3.33 -45.36 -49.27
CA ILE A 13 3.07 -44.74 -47.96
C ILE A 13 3.03 -45.86 -46.90
N SER A 14 3.91 -45.79 -45.89
CA SER A 14 3.86 -46.65 -44.71
C SER A 14 3.06 -45.96 -43.61
N VAL A 15 2.02 -46.63 -43.11
CA VAL A 15 1.17 -46.15 -42.02
C VAL A 15 1.64 -46.82 -40.72
N VAL A 16 2.09 -46.04 -39.74
CA VAL A 16 2.41 -46.55 -38.40
C VAL A 16 1.33 -46.10 -37.42
N ASN A 17 0.71 -47.09 -36.80
CA ASN A 17 -0.47 -47.00 -35.95
C ASN A 17 -0.03 -46.70 -34.50
N VAL A 18 -0.25 -45.48 -34.00
CA VAL A 18 0.09 -45.10 -32.62
C VAL A 18 -1.14 -45.30 -31.74
N ARG A 19 -1.08 -46.25 -30.81
CA ARG A 19 -2.12 -46.48 -29.80
C ARG A 19 -2.02 -45.40 -28.72
N ASN A 20 -3.07 -44.57 -28.58
CA ASN A 20 -3.22 -43.64 -27.46
C ASN A 20 -3.62 -44.40 -26.19
N MET A 21 -2.67 -44.58 -25.26
CA MET A 21 -2.98 -44.92 -23.87
C MET A 21 -3.48 -43.65 -23.17
N HIS A 22 -4.75 -43.65 -22.76
CA HIS A 22 -5.32 -42.59 -21.93
C HIS A 22 -5.01 -42.88 -20.47
N ASP A 23 -4.19 -42.03 -19.84
CA ASP A 23 -3.97 -42.08 -18.39
C ASP A 23 -5.13 -41.40 -17.67
N ARG A 24 -5.84 -42.16 -16.82
CA ARG A 24 -7.03 -41.71 -16.06
C ARG A 24 -6.69 -41.28 -14.63
N SER A 25 -5.43 -41.09 -14.28
CA SER A 25 -5.07 -40.67 -12.92
C SER A 25 -4.83 -39.15 -12.85
N ALA A 26 -5.79 -38.41 -12.30
CA ALA A 26 -5.72 -36.96 -12.09
C ALA A 26 -4.85 -36.57 -10.87
N VAL A 27 -3.71 -37.24 -10.66
CA VAL A 27 -2.76 -36.91 -9.61
C VAL A 27 -1.36 -36.90 -10.20
N PRO A 28 -0.73 -35.73 -10.40
CA PRO A 28 0.66 -35.69 -10.86
C PRO A 28 1.55 -36.27 -9.75
N ARG A 29 2.13 -37.45 -9.99
CA ARG A 29 3.26 -37.94 -9.20
C ARG A 29 4.43 -37.00 -9.46
N VAL A 30 4.90 -36.32 -8.42
CA VAL A 30 6.21 -35.69 -8.43
C VAL A 30 7.23 -36.82 -8.42
N VAL A 31 7.67 -37.22 -9.61
CA VAL A 31 8.85 -38.06 -9.79
C VAL A 31 9.97 -37.09 -10.16
N ASP A 32 11.09 -37.17 -9.45
CA ASP A 32 12.31 -36.51 -9.90
C ASP A 32 12.65 -37.02 -11.30
N ASP A 33 12.53 -36.16 -12.30
CA ASP A 33 12.76 -36.50 -13.70
C ASP A 33 14.20 -37.02 -13.87
N ARG A 34 14.31 -38.33 -14.10
CA ARG A 34 15.56 -39.04 -14.41
C ARG A 34 16.13 -38.66 -15.79
N GLU A 35 15.41 -37.82 -16.54
CA GLU A 35 15.86 -37.11 -17.74
C GLU A 35 16.61 -35.80 -17.42
N LYS A 36 17.02 -35.56 -16.17
CA LYS A 36 18.21 -34.74 -15.87
C LYS A 36 19.49 -35.44 -16.38
N SER A 37 19.49 -35.86 -17.64
CA SER A 37 20.71 -36.16 -18.37
C SER A 37 21.28 -34.82 -18.85
N SER A 38 22.50 -34.55 -18.38
CA SER A 38 23.47 -33.58 -18.88
C SER A 38 23.04 -32.80 -20.12
N ALA A 39 22.85 -31.49 -19.98
CA ALA A 39 22.98 -30.58 -21.11
C ALA A 39 24.28 -30.93 -21.87
N LYS A 40 24.20 -31.09 -23.19
CA LYS A 40 25.39 -31.38 -24.01
C LYS A 40 26.39 -30.23 -23.84
N THR A 41 27.58 -30.52 -23.33
CA THR A 41 28.70 -29.58 -23.34
C THR A 41 29.13 -29.39 -24.79
N SER A 42 28.80 -28.24 -25.38
CA SER A 42 29.41 -27.79 -26.62
C SER A 42 30.77 -27.14 -26.32
N ASP A 43 31.71 -27.20 -27.26
CA ASP A 43 33.03 -26.56 -27.15
C ASP A 43 32.96 -25.02 -27.03
N ALA A 44 31.80 -24.44 -27.33
CA ALA A 44 31.44 -23.10 -26.87
C ALA A 44 31.07 -23.21 -25.38
N GLY A 45 31.96 -22.75 -24.50
CA GLY A 45 31.95 -22.96 -23.04
C GLY A 45 30.63 -22.71 -22.28
N TYR A 46 30.68 -23.00 -20.98
CA TYR A 46 29.52 -22.91 -20.07
C TYR A 46 28.90 -21.50 -20.07
N VAL A 47 27.77 -21.34 -20.77
CA VAL A 47 26.98 -20.11 -20.73
C VAL A 47 26.10 -20.16 -19.49
N PHE A 48 26.47 -19.38 -18.47
CA PHE A 48 25.62 -19.13 -17.33
C PHE A 48 24.24 -18.63 -17.79
N ARG A 49 23.19 -19.44 -17.58
CA ARG A 49 21.80 -19.07 -17.87
C ARG A 49 21.22 -18.19 -16.74
N TYR A 50 21.88 -17.12 -16.33
CA TYR A 50 21.34 -16.25 -15.26
C TYR A 50 20.24 -15.32 -15.75
N HIS A 51 20.08 -15.15 -17.06
CA HIS A 51 19.10 -14.23 -17.65
C HIS A 51 18.35 -14.92 -18.77
N GLN A 52 17.42 -15.83 -18.43
CA GLN A 52 16.32 -16.09 -19.36
C GLN A 52 15.39 -14.88 -19.29
N ASN A 53 15.14 -14.25 -20.43
CA ASN A 53 14.18 -13.15 -20.58
C ASN A 53 12.76 -13.63 -20.26
N ALA A 54 12.45 -13.79 -18.96
CA ALA A 54 11.13 -14.06 -18.35
C ALA A 54 11.25 -14.54 -16.88
N ILE A 55 12.42 -15.06 -16.46
CA ILE A 55 12.62 -15.66 -15.13
C ILE A 55 13.59 -14.76 -14.36
N ASP A 56 13.09 -13.60 -13.94
CA ASP A 56 13.80 -12.70 -13.03
C ASP A 56 13.79 -13.36 -11.64
N PRO A 57 14.93 -13.52 -10.94
CA PRO A 57 14.98 -14.13 -9.61
C PRO A 57 14.44 -13.12 -8.57
N LEU A 58 13.15 -12.80 -8.66
CA LEU A 58 12.50 -12.05 -7.61
C LEU A 58 12.55 -12.85 -6.30
N PRO A 59 12.78 -12.20 -5.15
CA PRO A 59 12.81 -12.87 -3.87
C PRO A 59 11.57 -13.74 -3.69
N ARG A 60 11.78 -15.02 -3.36
CA ARG A 60 10.69 -15.93 -3.07
C ARG A 60 10.12 -15.58 -1.70
N ASP A 61 8.82 -15.28 -1.64
CA ASP A 61 8.11 -15.17 -0.36
C ASP A 61 8.11 -16.56 0.31
N PRO A 62 8.68 -16.72 1.52
CA PRO A 62 8.71 -18.01 2.20
C PRO A 62 7.30 -18.57 2.51
N ASN A 63 6.27 -17.72 2.56
CA ASN A 63 4.90 -18.11 2.87
C ASN A 63 4.06 -18.45 1.63
N SER A 64 4.54 -18.10 0.43
CA SER A 64 3.81 -18.28 -0.83
C SER A 64 4.56 -19.20 -1.78
N LYS A 65 3.88 -20.25 -2.24
CA LYS A 65 4.44 -21.18 -3.24
C LYS A 65 4.39 -20.60 -4.66
N THR A 66 3.61 -19.55 -4.87
CA THR A 66 3.45 -18.87 -6.15
C THR A 66 4.64 -17.95 -6.41
N PRO A 67 5.29 -18.00 -7.59
CA PRO A 67 6.35 -17.06 -7.93
C PRO A 67 5.87 -15.61 -7.83
N VAL A 68 6.69 -14.74 -7.23
CA VAL A 68 6.38 -13.31 -7.15
C VAL A 68 6.48 -12.74 -8.57
N ALA A 69 5.35 -12.30 -9.12
CA ALA A 69 5.32 -11.65 -10.42
C ALA A 69 5.83 -10.21 -10.30
N LYS A 70 6.68 -9.79 -11.24
CA LYS A 70 7.05 -8.37 -11.37
C LYS A 70 5.77 -7.57 -11.66
N PRO A 71 5.47 -6.49 -10.92
CA PRO A 71 4.33 -5.65 -11.27
C PRO A 71 4.53 -5.09 -12.68
N THR A 72 3.45 -5.01 -13.46
CA THR A 72 3.49 -4.41 -14.79
C THR A 72 4.04 -3.00 -14.70
N TYR A 73 5.10 -2.72 -15.47
CA TYR A 73 5.68 -1.38 -15.52
C TYR A 73 4.64 -0.37 -16.01
N LYS A 74 4.43 0.70 -15.24
CA LYS A 74 3.54 1.81 -15.60
C LYS A 74 4.39 3.00 -16.03
N VAL A 75 4.40 3.30 -17.32
CA VAL A 75 4.99 4.54 -17.85
C VAL A 75 4.21 5.71 -17.26
N ARG A 76 4.91 6.66 -16.62
CA ARG A 76 4.30 7.89 -16.09
C ARG A 76 4.59 9.04 -17.03
N ASP A 77 3.57 9.81 -17.38
CA ASP A 77 3.73 11.07 -18.11
C ASP A 77 4.07 12.20 -17.14
N ALA A 78 5.37 12.54 -17.09
CA ALA A 78 5.88 13.62 -16.24
C ALA A 78 5.37 15.01 -16.66
N TRP A 79 4.95 15.17 -17.92
CA TRP A 79 4.50 16.45 -18.50
C TRP A 79 2.99 16.51 -18.74
N SER A 80 2.23 15.61 -18.09
CA SER A 80 0.77 15.70 -18.08
C SER A 80 0.33 17.09 -17.62
N SER A 81 -0.77 17.61 -18.18
CA SER A 81 -1.23 18.98 -17.92
C SER A 81 -1.41 19.29 -16.43
N SER A 82 -1.80 18.31 -15.62
CA SER A 82 -1.91 18.45 -14.17
C SER A 82 -0.57 18.59 -13.46
N GLN A 83 0.47 17.85 -13.90
CA GLN A 83 1.81 17.92 -13.32
C GLN A 83 2.52 19.20 -13.77
N ALA A 84 2.41 19.54 -15.06
CA ALA A 84 3.00 20.74 -15.62
C ALA A 84 2.40 22.04 -15.02
N ARG A 85 1.14 22.02 -14.61
CA ARG A 85 0.46 23.16 -13.95
C ARG A 85 0.49 23.10 -12.42
N PHE A 86 1.17 22.12 -11.84
CA PHE A 86 1.26 22.00 -10.39
C PHE A 86 1.99 23.24 -9.81
N GLY A 87 1.44 23.81 -8.73
CA GLY A 87 1.95 25.04 -8.09
C GLY A 87 1.59 26.34 -8.83
N GLN A 88 0.82 26.26 -9.92
CA GLN A 88 0.27 27.45 -10.54
C GLN A 88 -0.64 28.19 -9.55
N ASN A 89 -0.42 29.50 -9.38
CA ASN A 89 -1.15 30.41 -8.48
C ASN A 89 -0.89 30.22 -6.97
N ASP A 90 0.18 29.54 -6.56
CA ASP A 90 0.52 29.41 -5.14
C ASP A 90 0.83 30.77 -4.46
N TYR A 91 1.38 31.72 -5.23
CA TYR A 91 1.77 33.06 -4.78
C TYR A 91 0.79 34.16 -5.26
N ILE A 92 -0.48 33.80 -5.46
CA ILE A 92 -1.50 34.74 -5.95
C ILE A 92 -1.75 35.91 -5.00
N ASP A 93 -1.48 35.73 -3.71
CA ASP A 93 -1.61 36.77 -2.69
C ASP A 93 -0.54 37.86 -2.80
N ILE A 94 0.72 37.49 -3.06
CA ILE A 94 1.84 38.43 -3.11
C ILE A 94 2.10 38.99 -4.51
N LEU A 95 1.75 38.25 -5.57
CA LEU A 95 1.96 38.69 -6.97
C LEU A 95 0.67 39.20 -7.65
N GLY A 96 -0.48 39.03 -7.01
CA GLY A 96 -1.78 39.45 -7.52
C GLY A 96 -2.30 40.74 -6.91
N ASP A 97 -3.63 40.86 -6.85
CA ASP A 97 -4.37 41.96 -6.24
C ASP A 97 -4.55 41.80 -4.72
N GLY A 98 -4.13 40.67 -4.16
CA GLY A 98 -4.27 40.34 -2.73
C GLY A 98 -5.70 40.02 -2.29
N SER A 99 -6.66 39.89 -3.22
CA SER A 99 -8.07 39.63 -2.88
C SER A 99 -8.33 38.20 -2.42
N LEU A 100 -7.46 37.26 -2.81
CA LEU A 100 -7.64 35.83 -2.61
C LEU A 100 -6.43 35.22 -1.89
N HIS A 101 -6.68 34.51 -0.78
CA HIS A 101 -5.63 33.84 -0.02
C HIS A 101 -5.41 32.40 -0.54
N PRO A 102 -4.17 31.90 -0.71
CA PRO A 102 -3.88 30.58 -1.29
C PRO A 102 -4.61 29.40 -0.62
N ALA A 103 -4.88 29.50 0.68
CA ALA A 103 -5.69 28.51 1.41
C ALA A 103 -7.09 28.27 0.81
N GLN A 104 -7.66 29.26 0.13
CA GLN A 104 -8.98 29.18 -0.51
C GLN A 104 -8.94 28.38 -1.82
N LEU A 105 -7.77 28.30 -2.48
CA LEU A 105 -7.54 27.54 -3.72
C LEU A 105 -7.46 26.02 -3.49
N GLN A 106 -7.40 25.56 -2.24
CA GLN A 106 -7.34 24.15 -1.89
C GLN A 106 -8.70 23.46 -2.08
N TYR A 107 -9.17 23.33 -3.32
CA TYR A 107 -10.49 22.74 -3.64
C TYR A 107 -10.57 21.24 -3.34
N HIS A 108 -9.44 20.55 -3.35
CA HIS A 108 -9.36 19.12 -3.05
C HIS A 108 -9.42 18.82 -1.54
N THR A 109 -9.20 19.82 -0.68
CA THR A 109 -9.28 19.62 0.77
C THR A 109 -10.70 19.93 1.28
N PRO A 110 -11.18 19.21 2.30
CA PRO A 110 -12.45 19.52 2.92
C PRO A 110 -12.50 20.96 3.42
N ALA A 111 -13.65 21.63 3.28
CA ALA A 111 -13.79 23.05 3.58
C ALA A 111 -13.34 23.43 5.01
N TRP A 112 -13.58 22.55 5.98
CA TRP A 112 -13.18 22.72 7.39
C TRP A 112 -11.68 22.51 7.66
N LEU A 113 -10.90 22.06 6.67
CA LEU A 113 -9.45 21.88 6.75
C LEU A 113 -8.68 22.90 5.89
N ARG A 114 -9.38 23.73 5.10
CA ARG A 114 -8.73 24.77 4.28
C ARG A 114 -8.04 25.79 5.17
N GLY A 115 -6.75 26.03 4.93
CA GLY A 115 -5.95 26.95 5.75
C GLY A 115 -5.67 26.46 7.18
N PHE A 116 -5.97 25.20 7.49
CA PHE A 116 -5.63 24.62 8.78
C PHE A 116 -4.11 24.57 8.93
N PRO A 117 -3.56 24.89 10.13
CA PRO A 117 -2.12 24.88 10.32
C PRO A 117 -1.50 23.51 10.01
N GLY A 118 -0.24 23.50 9.55
CA GLY A 118 0.46 22.28 9.15
C GLY A 118 0.66 21.25 10.28
N GLN A 119 1.11 20.05 9.92
CA GLN A 119 1.16 18.88 10.82
C GLN A 119 1.86 19.14 12.17
N HIS A 120 2.92 19.95 12.19
CA HIS A 120 3.66 20.29 13.43
C HIS A 120 2.84 21.10 14.45
N LYS A 121 1.81 21.82 13.99
CA LYS A 121 0.90 22.60 14.86
C LYS A 121 -0.48 21.93 15.00
N ALA A 122 -0.86 21.08 14.07
CA ALA A 122 -2.18 20.45 13.97
C ALA A 122 -2.15 18.93 14.09
N ASN A 123 -2.20 18.44 15.33
CA ASN A 123 -2.37 17.02 15.62
C ASN A 123 -3.82 16.55 15.32
N GLU A 124 -4.03 15.23 15.18
CA GLU A 124 -5.34 14.59 15.02
C GLU A 124 -6.36 15.10 16.06
N LEU A 125 -5.95 15.19 17.34
CA LEU A 125 -6.81 15.70 18.42
C LEU A 125 -7.40 17.08 18.10
N ILE A 126 -6.56 18.01 17.63
CA ILE A 126 -6.96 19.39 17.33
C ILE A 126 -7.90 19.41 16.12
N LYS A 127 -7.63 18.59 15.10
CA LYS A 127 -8.51 18.45 13.92
C LYS A 127 -9.89 17.91 14.31
N LEU A 128 -9.93 16.89 15.18
CA LEU A 128 -11.20 16.30 15.62
C LEU A 128 -11.99 17.25 16.52
N ILE A 129 -11.32 18.01 17.39
CA ILE A 129 -11.98 19.06 18.20
C ILE A 129 -12.54 20.14 17.29
N HIS A 130 -11.79 20.59 16.28
CA HIS A 130 -12.26 21.59 15.32
C HIS A 130 -13.48 21.08 14.53
N TYR A 131 -13.39 19.87 13.97
CA TYR A 131 -14.49 19.20 13.27
C TYR A 131 -15.73 19.06 14.17
N ARG A 132 -15.54 18.63 15.42
CA ARG A 132 -16.61 18.50 16.42
C ARG A 132 -17.30 19.84 16.63
N ASN A 133 -16.56 20.92 16.82
CA ASN A 133 -17.12 22.23 17.13
C ASN A 133 -17.88 22.81 15.91
N LEU A 134 -17.39 22.61 14.69
CA LEU A 134 -18.07 23.08 13.48
C LEU A 134 -19.35 22.32 13.16
N TYR A 135 -19.40 21.01 13.41
CA TYR A 135 -20.50 20.15 12.97
C TYR A 135 -21.29 19.52 14.12
N ALA A 136 -21.17 20.03 15.35
CA ALA A 136 -21.76 19.41 16.54
C ALA A 136 -23.26 19.12 16.38
N ASP A 137 -24.05 20.14 16.05
CA ASP A 137 -25.50 20.02 16.04
C ASP A 137 -25.98 19.12 14.90
N LYS A 138 -25.35 19.24 13.73
CA LYS A 138 -25.62 18.37 12.58
C LYS A 138 -25.30 16.91 12.87
N LEU A 139 -24.17 16.62 13.53
CA LEU A 139 -23.78 15.24 13.85
C LEU A 139 -24.67 14.63 14.92
N LYS A 140 -25.05 15.39 15.95
CA LYS A 140 -25.94 14.91 17.01
C LYS A 140 -27.31 14.52 16.45
N ASN A 141 -27.87 15.37 15.59
CA ASN A 141 -29.21 15.14 15.03
C ASN A 141 -29.20 14.03 13.95
N ASN A 142 -28.23 14.05 13.04
CA ASN A 142 -28.26 13.17 11.86
C ASN A 142 -27.53 11.84 12.09
N SER A 143 -26.55 11.78 13.00
CA SER A 143 -25.65 10.62 13.14
C SER A 143 -25.12 10.48 14.58
N PRO A 144 -25.98 10.18 15.57
CA PRO A 144 -25.60 10.13 16.98
C PRO A 144 -24.52 9.08 17.28
N ARG A 145 -24.48 7.96 16.55
CA ARG A 145 -23.40 6.96 16.67
C ARG A 145 -22.04 7.54 16.30
N ARG A 146 -21.96 8.25 15.16
CA ARG A 146 -20.71 8.87 14.70
C ARG A 146 -20.26 9.98 15.65
N TRP A 147 -21.20 10.71 16.24
CA TRP A 147 -20.93 11.67 17.31
C TRP A 147 -20.31 10.99 18.54
N HIS A 148 -20.89 9.88 19.00
CA HIS A 148 -20.34 9.12 20.12
C HIS A 148 -18.92 8.59 19.83
N GLU A 149 -18.69 8.04 18.64
CA GLU A 149 -17.36 7.57 18.21
C GLU A 149 -16.33 8.71 18.15
N LEU A 150 -16.72 9.89 17.63
CA LEU A 150 -15.90 11.10 17.61
C LEU A 150 -15.51 11.55 19.02
N CYS A 151 -16.48 11.65 19.93
CA CYS A 151 -16.25 12.00 21.33
C CYS A 151 -15.32 11.00 22.03
N LYS A 152 -15.52 9.70 21.77
CA LYS A 152 -14.66 8.63 22.29
C LYS A 152 -13.22 8.77 21.82
N ARG A 153 -13.02 9.05 20.52
CA ARG A 153 -11.69 9.26 19.95
C ARG A 153 -11.00 10.49 20.52
N ILE A 154 -11.72 11.62 20.66
CA ILE A 154 -11.20 12.84 21.28
C ILE A 154 -10.77 12.59 22.73
N LYS A 155 -11.59 11.89 23.52
CA LYS A 155 -11.28 11.52 24.90
C LYS A 155 -10.01 10.67 24.96
N TYR A 156 -9.92 9.63 24.13
CA TYR A 156 -8.74 8.77 24.05
C TYR A 156 -7.47 9.56 23.72
N LEU A 157 -7.51 10.38 22.66
CA LEU A 157 -6.34 11.17 22.23
C LEU A 157 -5.94 12.20 23.27
N SER A 158 -6.91 12.85 23.92
CA SER A 158 -6.64 13.79 25.01
C SER A 158 -5.95 13.10 26.18
N MET A 159 -6.39 11.89 26.54
CA MET A 159 -5.73 11.13 27.60
C MET A 159 -4.34 10.67 27.18
N TYR A 160 -4.19 10.18 25.96
CA TYR A 160 -2.93 9.68 25.44
C TYR A 160 -1.86 10.77 25.38
N HIS A 161 -2.19 11.96 24.85
CA HIS A 161 -1.22 13.04 24.70
C HIS A 161 -0.87 13.72 26.02
N ASN A 162 -1.82 13.85 26.95
CA ASN A 162 -1.60 14.59 28.20
C ASN A 162 -1.05 13.69 29.32
N TYR A 163 -1.45 12.42 29.37
CA TYR A 163 -1.03 11.49 30.42
C TYR A 163 -0.03 10.48 29.88
N ASN A 164 -0.42 9.63 28.93
CA ASN A 164 0.39 8.45 28.58
C ASN A 164 1.70 8.77 27.85
N LYS A 165 1.73 9.81 27.00
CA LYS A 165 2.94 10.20 26.27
C LYS A 165 3.98 10.85 27.20
N GLN A 166 3.52 11.57 28.21
CA GLN A 166 4.38 12.24 29.20
C GLN A 166 4.80 11.29 30.33
N ASP A 167 4.17 10.12 30.39
CA ASP A 167 4.42 9.08 31.37
C ASP A 167 5.61 8.20 30.94
N GLU A 168 6.82 8.73 31.11
CA GLU A 168 8.08 8.04 30.78
C GLU A 168 8.33 6.79 31.64
N LEU A 169 7.70 6.72 32.81
CA LEU A 169 7.88 5.66 33.82
C LEU A 169 6.79 4.58 33.76
N GLY A 170 5.93 4.60 32.73
CA GLY A 170 4.80 3.67 32.62
C GLY A 170 5.20 2.19 32.62
N ARG A 171 6.36 1.84 32.03
CA ARG A 171 6.87 0.45 32.05
C ARG A 171 7.31 0.02 33.44
N GLU A 172 8.03 0.88 34.14
CA GLU A 172 8.57 0.58 35.47
C GLU A 172 7.45 0.44 36.51
N ARG A 173 6.39 1.24 36.38
CA ARG A 173 5.17 1.09 37.18
C ARG A 173 4.41 -0.19 36.91
N ASN A 174 4.29 -0.60 35.65
CA ASN A 174 3.66 -1.89 35.31
C ASN A 174 4.43 -3.09 35.89
N LEU A 175 5.74 -2.94 36.13
CA LEU A 175 6.59 -3.93 36.77
C LEU A 175 6.49 -3.92 38.31
N GLY A 176 5.70 -3.00 38.89
CA GLY A 176 5.56 -2.85 40.34
C GLY A 176 6.81 -2.30 41.02
N LEU A 177 7.70 -1.63 40.27
CA LEU A 177 8.95 -1.08 40.81
C LEU A 177 8.73 0.21 41.61
N TRP A 178 7.55 0.81 41.48
CA TRP A 178 7.17 2.05 42.15
C TRP A 178 5.81 1.87 42.82
N ASP A 179 5.74 2.13 44.12
CA ASP A 179 4.52 1.98 44.94
C ASP A 179 3.53 3.14 44.76
N GLU A 180 4.03 4.31 44.35
CA GLU A 180 3.22 5.52 44.24
C GLU A 180 2.46 5.59 42.91
N LYS A 181 1.15 5.76 43.00
CA LYS A 181 0.33 6.09 41.83
C LYS A 181 0.81 7.44 41.28
N PRO A 182 0.85 7.61 39.95
CA PRO A 182 1.39 8.82 39.35
C PRO A 182 0.50 9.98 39.76
N ASP A 183 1.08 10.97 40.45
CA ASP A 183 0.37 12.19 40.74
C ASP A 183 0.30 13.04 39.45
N TYR A 184 -0.78 12.87 38.70
CA TYR A 184 -1.06 13.66 37.51
C TYR A 184 -1.42 15.13 37.83
N PHE A 185 -1.45 15.51 39.11
CA PHE A 185 -1.82 16.84 39.60
C PHE A 185 -0.64 17.83 39.63
N PHE A 186 0.60 17.35 39.71
CA PHE A 186 1.74 18.18 40.15
C PHE A 186 2.22 19.24 39.14
N LYS A 187 1.84 19.19 37.85
CA LYS A 187 2.43 20.08 36.83
C LYS A 187 1.52 21.18 36.26
N ASP A 188 0.24 21.24 36.63
CA ASP A 188 -0.60 22.40 36.29
C ASP A 188 -1.65 22.68 37.39
N LYS A 189 -1.36 23.64 38.27
CA LYS A 189 -2.24 24.02 39.40
C LYS A 189 -3.56 24.67 38.96
N SER A 190 -3.83 24.80 37.66
CA SER A 190 -4.97 25.56 37.13
C SER A 190 -6.06 24.73 36.48
N ARG A 191 -5.88 23.41 36.27
CA ARG A 191 -6.86 22.59 35.52
C ARG A 191 -7.17 21.27 36.24
N ARG A 192 -8.40 21.20 36.77
CA ARG A 192 -9.05 19.95 37.20
C ARG A 192 -8.91 18.89 36.12
N SER A 193 -8.44 17.70 36.50
CA SER A 193 -8.28 16.59 35.56
C SER A 193 -9.66 16.08 35.12
N TYR A 194 -9.74 15.52 33.90
CA TYR A 194 -10.98 14.92 33.41
C TYR A 194 -11.42 13.67 34.23
N LYS A 195 -10.48 13.05 34.95
CA LYS A 195 -10.77 11.92 35.84
C LYS A 195 -11.42 12.35 37.16
N ASP A 196 -11.42 13.64 37.47
CA ASP A 196 -11.95 14.19 38.74
C ASP A 196 -13.37 14.78 38.60
N LEU A 197 -14.01 14.63 37.44
CA LEU A 197 -15.40 15.05 37.19
C LEU A 197 -16.40 13.87 37.26
N VAL A 198 -15.97 12.73 37.79
CA VAL A 198 -16.84 11.61 38.17
C VAL A 198 -17.30 11.80 39.60
#